data_AF-A0A1J3D9U8-F1
#
_entry.id   AF-A0A1J3D9U8-F1
#
_cell.length_a   1.000
_cell.length_b   1.000
_cell.length_c   1.000
_cell.angle_alpha   90.00
_cell.angle_beta   90.00
_cell.angle_gamma   90.00
#
_symmetry.space_group_name_H-M   'P 1'
#
loop_
_entity.id
_entity.type
_entity.pdbx_description
1 polymer ?
#
loop_
_entity_poly.entity_id
_entity_poly.type
_entity_poly.pdbx_seq_one_letter_code
_entity_poly.pdbx_strand_id
1 'polypeptide(L)'
;ETKYQLHAKEFVRSMDVSKYDGIVCVSGDGVLVEVVNGLLEREDWRNALKLPVGMVPAGTGNGMIKSLLDSVGLRCCATSATISIIRGHKRSVDVATIKQGTTKFFSVLMLAWGLVA
;
A
#
# COMPACT_ATOMS: atom_id res chain seq x y z
N GLU A 1 -3.80 -15.50 -0.55
CA GLU A 1 -4.97 -14.86 -1.20
C GLU A 1 -5.84 -14.24 -0.13
N THR A 2 -6.19 -12.97 -0.25
CA THR A 2 -7.12 -12.28 0.66
C THR A 2 -8.55 -12.71 0.35
N LYS A 3 -9.41 -12.81 1.36
CA LYS A 3 -10.73 -13.46 1.24
C LYS A 3 -11.91 -12.55 1.57
N TYR A 4 -11.69 -11.54 2.39
CA TYR A 4 -12.68 -10.59 2.84
C TYR A 4 -11.98 -9.24 3.10
N GLN A 5 -12.77 -8.18 3.28
CA GLN A 5 -12.28 -6.84 3.58
C GLN A 5 -11.48 -6.83 4.89
N LEU A 6 -10.37 -6.10 4.94
CA LEU A 6 -9.43 -6.04 6.09
C LEU A 6 -8.60 -7.31 6.33
N HIS A 7 -8.77 -8.38 5.53
CA HIS A 7 -7.96 -9.58 5.70
C HIS A 7 -6.46 -9.29 5.47
N ALA A 8 -6.09 -8.42 4.53
CA ALA A 8 -4.68 -8.07 4.32
C ALA A 8 -4.09 -7.34 5.53
N LYS A 9 -4.89 -6.46 6.14
CA LYS A 9 -4.53 -5.71 7.35
C LYS A 9 -4.25 -6.65 8.52
N GLU A 10 -5.16 -7.57 8.80
CA GLU A 10 -5.03 -8.55 9.89
C GLU A 10 -3.81 -9.46 9.71
N PHE A 11 -3.58 -9.92 8.47
CA PHE A 11 -2.45 -10.76 8.13
C PHE A 11 -1.12 -10.03 8.35
N VAL A 12 -0.95 -8.83 7.77
CA VAL A 12 0.31 -8.08 7.86
C VAL A 12 0.60 -7.58 9.28
N ARG A 13 -0.45 -7.29 10.07
CA ARG A 13 -0.29 -6.94 11.48
C ARG A 13 0.32 -8.08 12.31
N SER A 14 0.04 -9.34 11.97
CA SER A 14 0.52 -10.52 12.72
C SER A 14 1.69 -11.25 12.07
N MET A 15 2.01 -10.97 10.80
CA MET A 15 3.10 -11.65 10.11
C MET A 15 4.47 -11.31 10.69
N ASP A 16 5.43 -12.22 10.58
CA ASP A 16 6.82 -11.93 10.90
C ASP A 16 7.50 -11.25 9.70
N VAL A 17 7.68 -9.92 9.78
CA VAL A 17 8.28 -9.10 8.71
C VAL A 17 9.74 -9.45 8.42
N SER A 18 10.45 -10.09 9.35
CA SER A 18 11.87 -10.45 9.17
C SER A 18 12.08 -11.59 8.19
N LYS A 19 11.04 -12.36 7.90
CA LYS A 19 11.06 -13.50 6.97
C LYS A 19 10.91 -13.09 5.50
N TYR A 20 10.70 -11.81 5.22
CA TYR A 20 10.37 -11.32 3.89
C TYR A 20 11.24 -10.12 3.52
N ASP A 21 11.60 -10.02 2.25
CA ASP A 21 12.34 -8.86 1.72
C ASP A 21 11.42 -7.74 1.21
N GLY A 22 10.13 -8.02 1.03
CA GLY A 22 9.13 -7.06 0.57
C GLY A 22 7.73 -7.65 0.51
N ILE A 23 6.73 -6.77 0.31
CA ILE A 23 5.32 -7.13 0.09
C ILE A 23 4.95 -6.70 -1.32
N VAL A 24 4.24 -7.54 -2.08
CA VAL A 24 3.68 -7.16 -3.39
C VAL A 24 2.17 -7.27 -3.36
N CYS A 25 1.49 -6.14 -3.54
CA CYS A 25 0.04 -6.05 -3.62
C CYS A 25 -0.41 -6.16 -5.08
N VAL A 26 -1.08 -7.24 -5.45
CA VAL A 26 -1.69 -7.41 -6.78
C VAL A 26 -3.19 -7.14 -6.65
N SER A 27 -3.58 -5.86 -6.70
CA SER A 27 -4.95 -5.41 -6.47
C SER A 27 -5.11 -3.93 -6.86
N GLY A 28 -6.11 -3.24 -6.31
CA GLY A 28 -6.24 -1.79 -6.33
C GLY A 28 -5.72 -1.10 -5.06
N ASP A 29 -5.97 0.20 -4.96
CA ASP A 29 -5.48 1.06 -3.86
C ASP A 29 -5.98 0.60 -2.46
N GLY A 30 -7.16 -0.01 -2.37
CA GLY A 30 -7.73 -0.46 -1.10
C GLY A 30 -6.84 -1.47 -0.35
N VAL A 31 -6.23 -2.42 -1.06
CA VAL A 31 -5.32 -3.40 -0.44
C VAL A 31 -4.03 -2.75 0.04
N LEU A 32 -3.52 -1.73 -0.67
CA LEU A 32 -2.39 -0.95 -0.18
C LEU A 32 -2.73 -0.27 1.14
N VAL A 33 -3.92 0.35 1.24
CA VAL A 33 -4.39 0.99 2.47
C VAL A 33 -4.45 -0.02 3.61
N GLU A 34 -5.01 -1.22 3.37
CA GLU A 34 -5.06 -2.30 4.37
C GLU A 34 -3.66 -2.71 4.85
N VAL A 35 -2.73 -2.96 3.93
CA VAL A 35 -1.36 -3.36 4.23
C VAL A 35 -0.64 -2.28 5.05
N VAL A 36 -0.71 -1.02 4.62
CA VAL A 36 -0.02 0.09 5.31
C VAL A 36 -0.61 0.34 6.70
N ASN A 37 -1.95 0.32 6.84
CA ASN A 37 -2.58 0.43 8.16
C ASN A 37 -2.19 -0.77 9.05
N GLY A 38 -2.11 -1.97 8.48
CA GLY A 38 -1.68 -3.18 9.20
C GLY A 38 -0.25 -3.07 9.71
N LEU A 39 0.69 -2.56 8.91
CA LEU A 39 2.08 -2.30 9.33
C LEU A 39 2.18 -1.23 10.42
N LEU A 40 1.40 -0.15 10.29
CA LEU A 40 1.42 0.99 11.22
C LEU A 40 0.74 0.71 12.57
N GLU A 41 -0.13 -0.30 12.64
CA GLU A 41 -0.77 -0.75 13.89
C GLU A 41 0.12 -1.66 14.74
N ARG A 42 1.28 -2.07 14.24
CA ARG A 42 2.20 -2.95 14.97
C ARG A 42 3.01 -2.17 16.01
N GLU A 43 3.43 -2.86 17.07
CA GLU A 43 4.34 -2.27 18.06
C GLU A 43 5.71 -1.93 17.45
N ASP A 44 6.20 -2.79 16.54
CA ASP A 44 7.46 -2.64 15.81
C ASP A 44 7.31 -1.87 14.48
N TRP A 45 6.27 -1.04 14.33
CA TRP A 45 5.91 -0.37 13.06
C TRP A 45 7.09 0.36 12.39
N ARG A 46 8.02 0.94 13.16
CA ARG A 46 9.20 1.64 12.61
C ARG A 46 10.13 0.71 11.83
N ASN A 47 10.23 -0.55 12.25
CA ASN A 47 10.99 -1.57 11.52
C ASN A 47 10.13 -2.20 10.42
N ALA A 48 8.85 -2.45 10.70
CA ALA A 48 7.93 -3.00 9.72
C ALA A 48 7.78 -2.11 8.46
N LEU A 49 7.76 -0.79 8.61
CA LEU A 49 7.73 0.17 7.49
C LEU A 49 8.99 0.17 6.61
N LYS A 50 10.11 -0.41 7.07
CA LYS A 50 11.32 -0.54 6.23
C LYS A 50 11.14 -1.62 5.16
N LEU A 51 10.16 -2.51 5.33
CA LEU A 51 9.81 -3.53 4.36
C LEU A 51 9.18 -2.87 3.11
N PRO A 52 9.81 -2.93 1.94
CA PRO A 52 9.30 -2.27 0.74
C PRO A 52 7.97 -2.89 0.29
N VAL A 53 7.05 -2.04 -0.15
CA VAL A 53 5.74 -2.44 -0.69
C VAL A 53 5.68 -2.12 -2.18
N GLY A 54 5.55 -3.16 -3.00
CA GLY A 54 5.31 -3.07 -4.44
C GLY A 54 3.82 -3.20 -4.76
N MET A 55 3.40 -2.63 -5.88
CA MET A 55 2.02 -2.71 -6.36
C MET A 55 1.97 -3.17 -7.82
N VAL A 56 1.06 -4.07 -8.13
CA VAL A 56 0.72 -4.47 -9.51
C VAL A 56 -0.76 -4.15 -9.72
N PRO A 57 -1.11 -3.35 -10.76
CA PRO A 57 -2.48 -2.92 -10.96
C PRO A 57 -3.37 -4.11 -11.36
N ALA A 58 -4.35 -4.44 -10.52
CA ALA A 58 -5.34 -5.47 -10.79
C ALA A 58 -6.74 -5.13 -10.23
N GLY A 59 -6.93 -3.94 -9.65
CA GLY A 59 -8.21 -3.49 -9.11
C GLY A 59 -8.92 -2.45 -9.99
N THR A 60 -10.05 -1.94 -9.49
CA THR A 60 -10.83 -0.87 -10.13
C THR A 60 -10.20 0.52 -9.91
N GLY A 61 -9.62 0.77 -8.75
CA GLY A 61 -8.82 1.97 -8.43
C GLY A 61 -7.34 1.63 -8.35
N ASN A 62 -6.52 2.27 -9.18
CA ASN A 62 -5.06 2.05 -9.24
C ASN A 62 -4.30 3.39 -9.21
N GLY A 63 -4.84 4.38 -8.51
CA GLY A 63 -4.33 5.75 -8.50
C GLY A 63 -2.88 5.84 -7.99
N MET A 64 -2.52 5.08 -6.96
CA MET A 64 -1.17 5.11 -6.40
C MET A 64 -0.14 4.56 -7.39
N ILE A 65 -0.35 3.35 -7.90
CA ILE A 65 0.58 2.73 -8.87
C ILE A 65 0.61 3.49 -10.20
N LYS A 66 -0.53 4.04 -10.65
CA LYS A 66 -0.55 4.93 -11.81
C LYS A 66 0.33 6.15 -11.58
N SER A 67 0.21 6.81 -10.43
CA SER A 67 1.03 7.99 -10.10
C SER A 67 2.52 7.66 -10.04
N LEU A 68 2.89 6.53 -9.44
CA LEU A 68 4.29 6.09 -9.36
C LEU A 68 4.87 5.81 -10.74
N LEU A 69 4.17 5.05 -11.59
CA LEU A 69 4.63 4.73 -12.94
C LEU A 69 4.68 5.95 -13.84
N ASP A 70 3.69 6.85 -13.73
CA ASP A 70 3.66 8.12 -14.48
C ASP A 70 4.87 9.00 -14.16
N SER A 71 5.28 9.05 -12.89
CA SER A 71 6.46 9.81 -12.44
C SER A 71 7.79 9.35 -13.04
N VAL A 72 7.82 8.16 -13.66
CA VAL A 72 8.98 7.60 -14.37
C VAL A 72 8.69 7.38 -15.86
N GLY A 73 7.60 7.95 -16.39
CA GLY A 73 7.23 7.87 -17.79
C GLY A 73 6.75 6.50 -18.26
N LEU A 74 6.30 5.64 -17.35
CA LEU A 74 5.83 4.28 -17.66
C LEU A 74 4.30 4.20 -17.71
N ARG A 75 3.80 3.40 -18.65
CA ARG A 75 2.36 3.08 -18.72
C ARG A 75 1.96 2.24 -17.49
N CYS A 76 0.80 2.57 -16.91
CA CYS A 76 0.19 1.75 -15.87
C CYS A 76 -0.36 0.45 -16.46
N CYS A 77 0.43 -0.61 -16.35
CA CYS A 77 0.05 -1.98 -16.68
C CYS A 77 0.84 -2.94 -15.80
N ALA A 78 0.38 -4.19 -15.70
CA ALA A 78 1.01 -5.22 -14.88
C ALA A 78 2.50 -5.43 -15.23
N THR A 79 2.84 -5.41 -16.52
CA THR A 79 4.21 -5.59 -16.99
C THR A 79 5.15 -4.50 -16.49
N SER A 80 4.79 -3.22 -16.68
CA SER A 80 5.60 -2.08 -16.22
C SER A 80 5.80 -2.09 -14.70
N ALA A 81 4.72 -2.37 -13.96
CA ALA A 81 4.74 -2.48 -12.52
C ALA A 81 5.68 -3.60 -12.04
N THR A 82 5.52 -4.80 -12.62
CA THR A 82 6.32 -5.98 -12.28
C THR A 82 7.81 -5.76 -12.55
N ILE A 83 8.15 -5.22 -13.73
CA ILE A 83 9.54 -4.89 -14.07
C ILE A 83 10.11 -3.85 -13.09
N SER A 84 9.31 -2.84 -12.71
CA SER A 84 9.75 -1.81 -11.76
C SER A 84 10.03 -2.39 -10.36
N ILE A 85 9.19 -3.33 -9.90
CA ILE A 85 9.40 -4.06 -8.64
C ILE A 85 10.67 -4.90 -8.71
N ILE A 86 10.86 -5.69 -9.78
CA ILE A 86 12.05 -6.53 -9.97
C ILE A 86 13.33 -5.69 -10.00
N ARG A 87 13.29 -4.49 -10.60
CA ARG A 87 14.42 -3.56 -10.61
C ARG A 87 14.80 -3.05 -9.21
N GLY A 88 13.93 -3.19 -8.21
CA GLY A 88 14.25 -2.93 -6.80
C GLY A 88 14.46 -1.46 -6.42
N HIS A 89 14.15 -0.51 -7.31
CA HIS A 89 14.25 0.91 -6.98
C HIS A 89 13.14 1.28 -5.99
N LYS A 90 13.53 1.81 -4.82
CA LYS A 90 12.63 2.18 -3.74
C LYS A 90 12.45 3.70 -3.70
N ARG A 91 11.24 4.14 -3.41
CA ARG A 91 10.91 5.55 -3.18
C ARG A 91 10.11 5.66 -1.89
N SER A 92 10.50 6.60 -1.03
CA SER A 92 9.70 6.95 0.15
C SER A 92 8.43 7.67 -0.28
N VAL A 93 7.32 7.33 0.34
CA VAL A 93 6.00 7.96 0.13
C VAL A 93 5.48 8.46 1.46
N ASP A 94 4.77 9.58 1.40
CA ASP A 94 4.17 10.20 2.58
C ASP A 94 2.92 9.43 3.02
N VAL A 95 2.63 9.48 4.32
CA VAL A 95 1.42 8.90 4.91
C VAL A 95 0.73 9.95 5.76
N ALA A 96 -0.54 10.19 5.48
CA ALA A 96 -1.37 11.07 6.29
C ALA A 96 -1.98 10.29 7.46
N THR A 97 -1.90 10.85 8.67
CA THR A 97 -2.62 10.35 9.84
C THR A 97 -3.93 11.10 9.98
N ILE A 98 -5.04 10.37 10.01
CA ILE A 98 -6.38 10.92 10.24
C ILE A 98 -6.85 10.47 11.62
N LYS A 99 -7.32 11.41 12.42
CA LYS A 99 -7.90 11.16 13.74
C LYS A 99 -9.33 11.67 13.77
N GLN A 100 -10.27 10.79 14.07
CA GLN A 100 -11.69 11.10 14.20
C GLN A 100 -12.18 10.59 15.56
N GLY A 101 -12.30 11.50 16.53
CA GLY A 101 -12.59 11.13 17.92
C GLY A 101 -11.53 10.21 18.49
N THR A 102 -11.94 8.99 18.86
CA THR A 102 -11.06 7.91 19.36
C THR A 102 -10.44 7.07 18.24
N THR A 103 -10.94 7.15 17.02
CA THR A 103 -10.46 6.36 15.88
C THR A 103 -9.28 7.04 15.21
N LYS A 104 -8.27 6.24 14.85
CA LYS A 104 -7.09 6.67 14.08
C LYS A 104 -6.91 5.75 12.88
N PHE A 105 -6.75 6.32 11.70
CA PHE A 105 -6.47 5.59 10.46
C PHE A 105 -5.49 6.36 9.59
N PHE A 106 -4.89 5.67 8.62
CA PHE A 106 -3.85 6.22 7.77
C PHE A 106 -4.29 6.23 6.31
N SER A 107 -3.97 7.30 5.59
CA SER A 107 -4.17 7.42 4.14
C SER A 107 -2.84 7.58 3.43
N VAL A 108 -2.75 6.99 2.24
CA VAL A 108 -1.53 6.90 1.41
C VAL A 108 -1.69 7.57 0.05
N LEU A 109 -2.90 8.04 -0.29
CA LEU A 109 -3.19 8.61 -1.60
C LEU A 109 -4.09 9.84 -1.49
N MET A 110 -5.30 9.65 -0.96
CA MET A 110 -6.32 10.70 -0.95
C MET A 110 -7.26 10.54 0.23
N LEU A 111 -7.73 11.67 0.76
CA LEU A 111 -8.90 11.78 1.62
C LEU A 111 -9.86 12.76 0.92
N ALA A 112 -11.08 12.32 0.62
CA ALA A 112 -12.08 13.12 -0.09
C ALA A 112 -13.36 13.27 0.75
N TRP A 113 -14.09 14.37 0.52
CA TRP A 113 -15.39 14.66 1.13
C TRP A 113 -16.27 15.47 0.16
N GLY A 114 -17.59 15.31 0.23
CA GLY A 114 -18.54 16.01 -0.63
C GLY A 114 -18.74 15.32 -1.98
N LEU A 115 -18.76 16.08 -3.08
CA LEU A 115 -19.13 15.61 -4.43
C LEU A 115 -18.24 14.47 -4.98
N VAL A 116 -16.99 14.41 -4.54
CA VAL A 116 -15.99 13.44 -5.04
C VAL A 116 -16.05 12.11 -4.28
N ALA A 117 -16.65 12.09 -3.09
CA ALA A 117 -16.66 10.93 -2.17
C ALA A 117 -17.76 9.92 -2.47
#